data_AF-A0A314UVF2-F1
#
_entry.id   AF-A0A314UVF2-F1
#
_cell.length_a   1.000
_cell.length_b   1.000
_cell.length_c   1.000
_cell.angle_alpha   90.00
_cell.angle_beta   90.00
_cell.angle_gamma   90.00
#
_symmetry.space_group_name_H-M   'P 1'
#
loop_
_entity.id
_entity.type
_entity.pdbx_description
1 polymer ?
#
loop_
_entity_poly.entity_id
_entity_poly.type
_entity_poly.pdbx_seq_one_letter_code
_entity_poly.pdbx_strand_id
1 'polypeptide(L)'
;MGKSITVATYNDFVLCCTSKDYQRDYYICNVYTMQWVALPPIPCRCHKRVQVGFICNVPDYKCEEDYWKGNNIQLNVECRYTVVRILPTVEFANHGSDDEEKCDTFKLNVEIFSSDTGERKNQLSHPDTTSISSFT
;
A
#
# COMPACT_ATOMS: atom_id res chain seq x y z
N MET A 1 20.82 10.92 7.58
CA MET A 1 19.54 10.43 7.05
C MET A 1 19.81 9.17 6.25
N GLY A 2 19.17 8.05 6.59
CA GLY A 2 19.27 6.82 5.80
C GLY A 2 18.61 7.02 4.42
N LYS A 3 19.08 6.27 3.42
CA LYS A 3 18.50 6.31 2.07
C LYS A 3 17.09 5.70 2.11
N SER A 4 16.07 6.51 1.90
CA SER A 4 14.71 6.02 1.69
C SER A 4 14.57 5.36 0.32
N ILE A 5 13.68 4.37 0.24
CA ILE A 5 13.30 3.71 -1.00
C ILE A 5 11.84 3.98 -1.34
N THR A 6 11.56 4.22 -2.61
CA THR A 6 10.19 4.20 -3.14
C THR A 6 9.71 2.76 -3.19
N VAL A 7 8.55 2.48 -2.59
CA VAL A 7 7.93 1.16 -2.59
C VAL A 7 6.66 1.11 -3.44
N ALA A 8 6.00 2.25 -3.67
CA ALA A 8 4.87 2.38 -4.59
C ALA A 8 4.65 3.86 -4.99
N THR A 9 3.90 4.09 -6.07
CA THR A 9 3.54 5.41 -6.59
C THR A 9 2.10 5.44 -7.07
N TYR A 10 1.41 6.57 -6.89
CA TYR A 10 0.06 6.80 -7.41
C TYR A 10 -0.13 8.30 -7.66
N ASN A 11 -0.29 8.72 -8.92
CA ASN A 11 -0.29 10.14 -9.33
C ASN A 11 0.90 10.91 -8.73
N ASP A 12 0.64 12.02 -8.02
CA ASP A 12 1.65 12.83 -7.33
C ASP A 12 2.03 12.29 -5.95
N PHE A 13 1.54 11.11 -5.56
CA PHE A 13 1.86 10.49 -4.29
C PHE A 13 2.89 9.37 -4.42
N VAL A 14 3.85 9.35 -3.50
CA VAL A 14 4.90 8.34 -3.42
C VAL A 14 4.87 7.74 -2.03
N LEU A 15 4.75 6.40 -1.96
CA LEU A 15 4.95 5.66 -0.72
C LEU A 15 6.41 5.27 -0.61
N CYS A 16 7.02 5.71 0.48
CA CYS A 16 8.44 5.55 0.79
C CYS A 16 8.62 4.70 2.04
N CYS A 17 9.72 3.94 2.11
CA CYS A 17 10.18 3.27 3.32
C CYS A 17 11.62 3.66 3.66
N THR A 18 11.98 3.66 4.94
CA THR A 18 13.34 3.96 5.43
C THR A 18 14.32 2.80 5.25
N SER A 19 13.82 1.59 5.02
CA SER A 19 14.62 0.37 4.90
C SER A 19 14.21 -0.45 3.69
N LYS A 20 15.18 -1.17 3.10
CA LYS A 20 14.92 -2.18 2.06
C LYS A 20 14.39 -3.48 2.65
N ASP A 21 15.02 -3.92 3.74
CA ASP A 21 14.64 -5.12 4.47
C ASP A 21 13.93 -4.73 5.77
N TYR A 22 13.05 -5.60 6.27
CA TYR A 22 12.29 -5.38 7.50
C TYR A 22 11.55 -4.03 7.49
N GLN A 23 10.84 -3.77 6.40
CA GLN A 23 10.18 -2.49 6.14
C GLN A 23 9.16 -2.12 7.23
N ARG A 24 9.46 -1.06 8.01
CA ARG A 24 8.70 -0.64 9.21
C ARG A 24 8.18 0.80 9.15
N ASP A 25 9.01 1.73 8.71
CA ASP A 25 8.67 3.14 8.75
C ASP A 25 8.32 3.59 7.35
N TYR A 26 7.04 3.90 7.15
CA TYR A 26 6.51 4.29 5.86
C TYR A 26 6.06 5.75 5.89
N TYR A 27 6.20 6.41 4.75
CA TYR A 27 5.83 7.80 4.56
C TYR A 27 5.10 7.93 3.24
N ILE A 28 4.02 8.71 3.21
CA ILE A 28 3.41 9.15 1.96
C ILE A 28 3.90 10.57 1.70
N CYS A 29 4.49 10.77 0.53
CA CYS A 29 4.96 12.06 0.05
C CYS A 29 4.06 12.52 -1.09
N ASN A 30 3.58 13.76 -1.05
CA ASN A 30 3.07 14.45 -2.22
C ASN A 30 4.26 15.16 -2.90
N VAL A 31 4.66 14.70 -4.08
CA VAL A 31 5.82 15.25 -4.79
C VAL A 31 5.56 16.64 -5.37
N TYR A 32 4.30 16.98 -5.63
CA TYR A 32 3.90 18.29 -6.14
C TYR A 32 4.02 19.37 -5.05
N THR A 33 3.55 19.08 -3.84
CA THR A 33 3.60 20.03 -2.71
C THR A 33 4.85 19.88 -1.83
N MET A 34 5.66 18.84 -2.05
CA MET A 34 6.79 18.45 -1.22
C MET A 34 6.44 18.21 0.26
N GLN A 35 5.19 17.86 0.54
CA GLN A 35 4.72 17.51 1.89
C GLN A 35 4.75 16.00 2.10
N TRP A 36 5.03 15.57 3.33
CA TRP A 36 5.01 14.15 3.69
C TRP A 36 4.29 13.91 5.02
N VAL A 37 3.68 12.74 5.12
CA VAL A 37 3.06 12.23 6.35
C VAL A 37 3.69 10.90 6.72
N ALA A 38 4.06 10.77 8.00
CA ALA A 38 4.54 9.50 8.56
C ALA A 38 3.35 8.59 8.86
N LEU A 39 3.42 7.34 8.40
CA LEU A 39 2.41 6.34 8.71
C LEU A 39 2.66 5.73 10.09
N PRO A 40 1.61 5.23 10.76
CA PRO A 40 1.77 4.54 12.03
C PRO A 40 2.75 3.36 11.90
N PRO A 41 3.61 3.14 12.92
CA PRO A 41 4.59 2.06 12.92
C PRO A 41 3.93 0.69 12.73
N ILE A 42 4.67 -0.23 12.11
CA ILE A 42 4.18 -1.60 11.92
C ILE A 42 4.30 -2.40 13.23
N PRO A 43 3.22 -3.07 13.68
CA PRO A 43 3.28 -3.92 14.86
C PRO A 43 4.16 -5.16 14.60
N CYS A 44 5.36 -5.16 15.19
CA CYS A 44 6.35 -6.22 15.49
C CYS A 44 6.68 -7.34 14.47
N ARG A 45 5.79 -7.83 13.61
CA ARG A 45 6.08 -8.90 12.64
C ARG A 45 6.82 -8.35 11.43
N CYS A 46 8.14 -8.40 11.51
CA CYS A 46 9.01 -7.83 10.50
C CYS A 46 9.47 -8.94 9.58
N HIS A 47 8.79 -9.05 8.45
CA HIS A 47 9.22 -9.92 7.36
C HIS A 47 10.38 -9.26 6.62
N LYS A 48 11.35 -10.08 6.19
CA LYS A 48 12.55 -9.59 5.50
C LYS A 48 12.18 -8.77 4.27
N ARG A 49 11.22 -9.25 3.47
CA ARG A 49 10.62 -8.53 2.33
C ARG A 49 9.11 -8.70 2.36
N VAL A 50 8.40 -7.64 2.04
CA VAL A 50 6.94 -7.62 1.83
C VAL A 50 6.68 -6.85 0.55
N GLN A 51 5.62 -7.19 -0.16
CA GLN A 51 5.13 -6.35 -1.25
C GLN A 51 4.16 -5.33 -0.66
N VAL A 52 4.33 -4.06 -1.05
CA VAL A 52 3.56 -2.96 -0.46
C VAL A 52 2.99 -2.11 -1.58
N GLY A 53 1.74 -1.70 -1.43
CA GLY A 53 1.14 -0.66 -2.24
C GLY A 53 0.14 0.15 -1.43
N PHE A 54 -0.49 1.11 -2.09
CA PHE A 54 -1.53 1.91 -1.50
C PHE A 54 -2.56 2.32 -2.54
N ILE A 55 -3.78 2.51 -2.08
CA ILE A 55 -4.91 3.01 -2.87
C ILE A 55 -5.27 4.37 -2.31
N CYS A 56 -5.31 5.39 -3.16
CA CYS A 56 -5.84 6.71 -2.80
C CYS A 56 -7.27 6.85 -3.30
N ASN A 57 -8.20 7.10 -2.38
CA ASN A 57 -9.56 7.47 -2.68
C ASN A 57 -9.62 9.00 -2.73
N VAL A 58 -9.20 9.56 -3.87
CA VAL A 58 -9.43 10.97 -4.15
C VAL A 58 -10.89 11.08 -4.61
N PRO A 59 -11.74 11.89 -3.97
CA PRO A 59 -13.09 12.13 -4.48
C PRO A 59 -12.96 12.69 -5.90
N ASP A 60 -13.78 12.18 -6.81
CA ASP A 60 -13.83 12.62 -8.19
C ASP A 60 -13.89 14.15 -8.22
N TYR A 61 -12.80 14.75 -8.70
CA TYR A 61 -12.79 16.18 -8.94
C TYR A 61 -13.87 16.41 -10.00
N LYS A 62 -14.94 17.13 -9.64
CA LYS A 62 -15.76 17.76 -10.67
C LYS A 62 -14.90 18.86 -11.26
N CYS A 63 -14.16 18.55 -12.32
CA CYS A 63 -13.60 19.56 -13.20
C CYS A 63 -14.81 20.27 -13.82
N GLU A 64 -15.32 21.30 -13.16
CA GLU A 64 -16.13 22.29 -13.87
C GLU A 64 -15.17 22.98 -14.86
N GLU A 65 -15.49 22.90 -16.14
CA GLU A 65 -14.62 23.18 -17.29
C GLU A 65 -14.12 24.65 -17.39
N ASP A 66 -14.37 25.49 -16.39
CA ASP A 66 -14.24 26.96 -16.48
C ASP A 66 -13.04 27.58 -15.75
N TYR A 67 -12.13 26.81 -15.12
CA TYR A 67 -11.08 27.38 -14.27
C TYR A 67 -9.64 27.22 -14.79
N TRP A 68 -9.40 27.58 -16.06
CA TRP A 68 -8.04 27.76 -16.59
C TRP A 68 -7.39 29.10 -16.16
N LYS A 69 -7.96 29.79 -15.15
CA LYS A 69 -7.39 30.99 -14.54
C LYS A 69 -6.74 30.66 -13.19
N GLY A 70 -5.44 30.37 -13.23
CA GLY A 70 -4.54 30.61 -12.10
C GLY A 70 -4.41 29.47 -11.08
N ASN A 71 -3.54 28.51 -11.39
CA ASN A 71 -2.58 27.81 -10.50
C ASN A 71 -2.87 27.77 -8.99
N ASN A 72 -4.04 27.29 -8.57
CA ASN A 72 -4.25 26.90 -7.18
C ASN A 72 -5.13 25.66 -7.14
N ILE A 73 -4.52 24.50 -7.42
CA ILE A 73 -5.10 23.23 -6.98
C ILE A 73 -5.01 23.25 -5.45
N GLN A 74 -6.04 23.78 -4.80
CA GLN A 74 -6.22 23.59 -3.36
C GLN A 74 -6.53 22.12 -3.15
N LEU A 75 -5.52 21.33 -2.79
CA LEU A 75 -5.70 20.04 -2.15
C LEU A 75 -6.24 20.27 -0.73
N ASN A 76 -7.46 20.80 -0.61
CA ASN A 76 -8.22 20.83 0.63
C ASN A 76 -9.09 19.55 0.78
N VAL A 77 -8.76 18.51 0.02
CA VAL A 77 -9.33 17.20 0.26
C VAL A 77 -8.29 16.42 1.05
N GLU A 78 -8.63 16.08 2.29
CA GLU A 78 -7.96 15.07 3.08
C GLU A 78 -7.93 13.78 2.24
N CYS A 79 -6.83 13.55 1.51
CA CYS A 79 -6.70 12.41 0.62
C CYS A 79 -6.72 11.16 1.47
N ARG A 80 -7.79 10.37 1.32
CA ARG A 80 -7.96 9.12 2.04
C ARG A 80 -7.14 8.05 1.33
N TYR A 81 -6.36 7.31 2.09
CA TYR A 81 -5.51 6.27 1.55
C TYR A 81 -5.58 5.00 2.37
N THR A 82 -5.46 3.88 1.67
CA THR A 82 -5.34 2.55 2.25
C THR A 82 -3.99 1.99 1.87
N VAL A 83 -3.16 1.61 2.84
CA VAL A 83 -1.88 0.94 2.61
C VAL A 83 -2.06 -0.56 2.78
N VAL A 84 -1.59 -1.32 1.80
CA VAL A 84 -1.74 -2.76 1.72
C VAL A 84 -0.34 -3.39 1.73
N ARG A 85 -0.09 -4.29 2.68
CA ARG A 85 1.12 -5.11 2.73
C ARG A 85 0.76 -6.56 2.49
N ILE A 86 1.33 -7.16 1.47
CA ILE A 86 1.24 -8.60 1.22
C ILE A 86 2.42 -9.26 1.93
N LEU A 87 2.10 -10.06 2.94
CA LEU A 87 3.06 -10.81 3.72
C LEU A 87 3.42 -12.11 2.98
N PRO A 88 4.66 -12.61 3.10
CA PRO A 88 5.03 -13.91 2.56
C PRO A 88 4.08 -15.01 3.04
N THR A 89 3.64 -15.87 2.13
CA THR A 89 2.94 -17.10 2.48
C THR A 89 3.89 -18.01 3.25
N VAL A 90 3.42 -18.56 4.36
CA VAL A 90 4.10 -19.66 5.07
C VAL A 90 3.82 -20.94 4.28
N GLU A 91 4.32 -21.02 3.05
CA GLU A 91 4.34 -22.28 2.33
C GLU A 91 5.68 -22.96 2.58
N PHE A 92 5.56 -24.14 3.15
CA PHE A 92 6.62 -24.89 3.78
C PHE A 92 7.68 -25.27 2.74
N ALA A 93 8.93 -25.06 3.11
CA ALA A 93 9.99 -25.91 2.61
C ALA A 93 9.61 -27.37 2.90
N ASN A 94 9.75 -28.22 1.89
CA ASN A 94 9.56 -29.67 1.88
C ASN A 94 8.11 -30.13 1.69
N HIS A 95 7.78 -30.57 0.47
CA HIS A 95 7.35 -31.95 0.23
C HIS A 95 7.70 -32.30 -1.22
N GLY A 96 8.76 -33.10 -1.39
CA GLY A 96 8.90 -33.93 -2.58
C GLY A 96 8.04 -35.15 -2.35
N SER A 97 6.90 -35.23 -3.03
CA SER A 97 6.17 -36.47 -3.23
C SER A 97 5.17 -36.23 -4.36
N ASP A 98 5.24 -37.12 -5.34
CA ASP A 98 4.35 -37.20 -6.50
C ASP A 98 2.91 -37.44 -6.07
N ASP A 99 2.21 -36.37 -5.72
CA ASP A 99 0.75 -36.34 -5.70
C ASP A 99 0.36 -34.98 -6.29
N GLU A 100 -0.50 -34.99 -7.30
CA GLU A 100 -1.08 -33.81 -7.94
C GLU A 100 -2.04 -33.14 -6.95
N GLU A 101 -1.47 -32.58 -5.88
CA GLU A 101 -2.18 -31.86 -4.84
C GLU A 101 -2.60 -30.53 -5.45
N LYS A 102 -3.81 -30.56 -6.03
CA LYS A 102 -4.60 -29.42 -6.48
C LYS A 102 -4.19 -28.18 -5.71
N CYS A 103 -3.45 -27.27 -6.37
CA CYS A 103 -2.96 -26.03 -5.78
C CYS A 103 -4.14 -25.29 -5.14
N ASP A 104 -4.31 -25.49 -3.84
CA ASP A 104 -5.51 -25.11 -3.14
C ASP A 104 -5.40 -23.61 -2.84
N THR A 105 -5.80 -22.82 -3.84
CA THR A 105 -6.13 -21.40 -3.77
C THR A 105 -5.07 -20.51 -3.12
N PHE A 106 -4.35 -19.70 -3.92
CA PHE A 106 -3.36 -18.71 -3.44
C PHE A 106 -3.89 -17.80 -2.33
N LYS A 107 -3.76 -18.20 -1.07
CA LYS A 107 -4.19 -17.40 0.08
C LYS A 107 -3.15 -16.33 0.36
N LEU A 108 -3.55 -15.08 0.29
CA LEU A 108 -2.68 -13.95 0.58
C LEU A 108 -2.85 -13.53 2.04
N ASN A 109 -1.76 -13.51 2.79
CA ASN A 109 -1.73 -12.86 4.09
C ASN A 109 -1.54 -11.36 3.86
N VAL A 110 -2.55 -10.56 4.18
CA VAL A 110 -2.54 -9.12 3.91
C VAL A 110 -2.69 -8.33 5.21
N GLU A 111 -1.90 -7.27 5.36
CA GLU A 111 -2.12 -6.25 6.39
C GLU A 111 -2.58 -4.95 5.72
N ILE A 112 -3.67 -4.39 6.23
CA ILE A 112 -4.33 -3.23 5.67
C ILE A 112 -4.34 -2.12 6.73
N PHE A 113 -3.83 -0.95 6.38
CA PHE A 113 -3.94 0.28 7.16
C PHE A 113 -4.85 1.26 6.43
N SER A 114 -5.84 1.84 7.12
CA SER A 114 -6.73 2.86 6.57
C SER A 114 -6.49 4.21 7.24
N SER A 115 -6.33 5.26 6.43
CA SER A 115 -6.25 6.64 6.95
C SER A 115 -7.56 7.08 7.62
N ASP A 116 -8.70 6.56 7.17
CA ASP A 116 -10.02 6.99 7.64
C ASP A 116 -10.26 6.61 9.10
N THR A 117 -9.80 5.42 9.48
CA THR A 117 -9.98 4.90 10.84
C THR A 117 -8.70 5.01 11.67
N GLY A 118 -7.54 5.20 11.04
CA GLY A 118 -6.24 5.06 11.69
C GLY A 118 -5.94 3.64 12.17
N GLU A 119 -6.76 2.65 11.78
CA GLU A 119 -6.62 1.27 12.24
C GLU A 119 -5.81 0.43 11.26
N ARG A 120 -5.19 -0.63 11.79
CA ARG A 120 -4.53 -1.67 11.01
C ARG A 120 -5.15 -3.03 11.30
N LYS A 121 -5.42 -3.80 10.24
CA LYS A 121 -6.05 -5.13 10.33
C LYS A 121 -5.27 -6.14 9.50
N ASN A 122 -5.20 -7.37 10.00
CA ASN A 122 -4.59 -8.50 9.30
C ASN A 122 -5.71 -9.40 8.79
N GLN A 123 -5.64 -9.78 7.52
CA GLN A 123 -6.66 -10.56 6.83
C GLN A 123 -6.01 -11.66 6.01
N LEU A 124 -6.64 -12.83 6.00
CA LEU A 124 -6.34 -13.90 5.05
C LEU A 124 -7.30 -13.71 3.88
N SER A 125 -6.81 -13.26 2.73
CA SER A 125 -7.66 -13.02 1.57
C SER A 125 -7.56 -14.15 0.55
N HIS A 126 -8.72 -14.52 0.01
CA HIS A 126 -8.81 -15.29 -1.22
C HIS A 126 -8.75 -14.31 -2.41
N PRO A 127 -8.07 -14.66 -3.51
CA PRO A 127 -7.92 -13.77 -4.66
C PRO A 127 -9.29 -13.45 -5.28
N ASP A 128 -10.23 -14.38 -5.25
CA ASP A 128 -11.57 -14.23 -5.84
C ASP A 128 -12.50 -13.27 -5.07
N THR A 129 -12.16 -12.90 -3.82
CA THR A 129 -12.94 -11.95 -3.01
C THR A 129 -12.31 -10.57 -2.92
N THR A 130 -11.14 -10.37 -3.54
CA THR A 130 -10.40 -9.11 -3.38
C THR A 130 -10.30 -8.38 -4.72
N SER A 131 -11.17 -7.39 -4.92
CA SER A 131 -10.94 -6.34 -5.92
C SER A 131 -9.74 -5.49 -5.47
N ILE A 132 -8.52 -6.01 -5.63
CA ILE A 132 -7.30 -5.22 -5.55
C ILE A 132 -7.07 -4.69 -6.96
N SER A 133 -7.68 -3.56 -7.27
CA SER A 133 -7.44 -2.89 -8.54
C SER A 133 -5.96 -2.49 -8.62
N SER A 134 -5.23 -3.24 -9.44
CA SER A 134 -4.03 -2.86 -10.21
C SER A 134 -2.81 -2.39 -9.41
N PHE A 135 -1.87 -3.31 -9.20
CA PHE A 135 -0.45 -2.97 -9.11
C PHE A 135 0.11 -2.92 -10.55
N THR A 136 0.32 -1.73 -11.10
CA THR A 136 1.13 -1.52 -12.32
C THR A 136 2.46 -0.89 -11.96
#